data_AF-A0A6A6DIT5-F1
#
_entry.id   AF-A0A6A6DIT5-F1
#
_cell.length_a   1.000
_cell.length_b   1.000
_cell.length_c   1.000
_cell.angle_alpha   90.00
_cell.angle_beta   90.00
_cell.angle_gamma   90.00
#
_symmetry.space_group_name_H-M   'P 1'
#
loop_
_entity.id
_entity.type
_entity.pdbx_description
1 polymer ?
#
loop_
_entity_poly.entity_id
_entity_poly.type
_entity_poly.pdbx_seq_one_letter_code
_entity_poly.pdbx_strand_id
1 'polypeptide(L)'
;MPCHVSDTSIAPVFLVGGTMLQVTTIGLVTARIGTRIRSNIGLQCHDWTILLAVILSIPQYAMIIVSISYGYGRHMQFVPPENRTKAIKLIFYSQVLWYWSITFAKISVACLLLYLKSERLWNRFLQLTILILVCSAISITLTQFVACRPFSAYWESRAARYAKCWDRRITVGNIIGFSSIQALTDLVFSFIPLTFIVRLNQPIREKMIISFLMSIGLIASAIAILRTVKGLTFPKDYFRNDADISLLAMLDLYVGIIAATLPTLKAFFEGMLVGVVHFFQNDLSEAEIRATLVRLGFLDDGQEQELKSLEGKEDFKSFG
;
A
#
# COMPACT_ATOMS: atom_id res chain seq x y z
N MET A 1 -1.82 -41.14 19.38
CA MET A 1 -2.66 -40.16 20.10
C MET A 1 -3.11 -39.10 19.10
N PRO A 2 -4.41 -38.95 18.80
CA PRO A 2 -4.86 -37.83 17.98
C PRO A 2 -4.59 -36.53 18.77
N CYS A 3 -3.79 -35.63 18.20
CA CYS A 3 -3.60 -34.30 18.76
C CYS A 3 -4.98 -33.63 18.83
N HIS A 4 -5.41 -33.26 20.04
CA HIS A 4 -6.66 -32.56 20.28
C HIS A 4 -6.51 -31.15 19.67
N VAL A 5 -6.98 -30.94 18.44
CA VAL A 5 -6.92 -29.64 17.79
C VAL A 5 -8.10 -28.83 18.32
N SER A 6 -7.81 -27.79 19.10
CA SER A 6 -8.83 -26.86 19.62
C SER A 6 -9.50 -26.10 18.48
N ASP A 7 -10.83 -25.95 18.54
CA ASP A 7 -11.61 -25.18 17.59
C ASP A 7 -11.38 -23.67 17.81
N THR A 8 -10.26 -23.20 17.27
CA THR A 8 -9.89 -21.78 17.25
C THR A 8 -10.25 -21.17 15.91
N SER A 9 -10.75 -19.93 15.92
CA SER A 9 -11.16 -19.19 14.73
C SER A 9 -10.41 -17.86 14.64
N ILE A 10 -9.87 -17.55 13.46
CA ILE A 10 -9.25 -16.25 13.17
C ILE A 10 -10.23 -15.23 12.54
N ALA A 11 -11.50 -15.61 12.41
CA ALA A 11 -12.57 -14.74 11.94
C ALA A 11 -12.62 -13.33 12.59
N PRO A 12 -12.50 -13.16 13.93
CA PRO A 12 -12.60 -11.83 14.52
C PRO A 12 -11.47 -10.90 14.07
N VAL A 13 -10.26 -11.44 13.81
CA VAL A 13 -9.12 -10.65 13.33
C VAL A 13 -9.38 -10.11 11.92
N PHE A 14 -9.96 -10.94 11.04
CA PHE A 14 -10.36 -10.52 9.70
C PHE A 14 -11.47 -9.48 9.70
N LEU A 15 -12.46 -9.61 10.60
CA LEU A 15 -13.57 -8.68 10.68
C LEU A 15 -13.12 -7.34 11.26
N VAL A 16 -12.52 -7.33 12.44
CA VAL A 16 -12.13 -6.09 13.12
C VAL A 16 -10.94 -5.44 12.42
N GLY A 17 -9.82 -6.16 12.30
CA GLY A 17 -8.62 -5.62 11.66
C GLY A 17 -8.86 -5.25 10.21
N GLY A 18 -9.67 -6.03 9.52
CA GLY A 18 -9.97 -5.79 8.11
C GLY A 18 -10.85 -4.58 7.85
N THR A 19 -11.94 -4.42 8.61
CA THR A 19 -12.82 -3.25 8.47
C THR A 19 -12.08 -1.97 8.82
N MET A 20 -11.27 -1.98 9.89
CA MET A 20 -10.47 -0.82 10.28
C MET A 20 -9.51 -0.38 9.18
N LEU A 21 -8.77 -1.33 8.58
CA LEU A 21 -7.82 -1.03 7.50
C LEU A 21 -8.52 -0.61 6.20
N GLN A 22 -9.65 -1.23 5.84
CA GLN A 22 -10.44 -0.85 4.68
C GLN A 22 -11.00 0.58 4.83
N VAL A 23 -11.57 0.92 5.99
CA VAL A 23 -12.09 2.27 6.25
C VAL A 23 -10.96 3.30 6.21
N THR A 24 -9.82 2.98 6.81
CA THR A 24 -8.64 3.87 6.80
C THR A 24 -8.14 4.14 5.38
N THR A 25 -8.01 3.10 4.55
CA THR A 25 -7.53 3.26 3.18
C THR A 25 -8.51 4.00 2.27
N ILE A 26 -9.81 3.76 2.41
CA ILE A 26 -10.85 4.54 1.72
C ILE A 26 -10.77 6.02 2.16
N GLY A 27 -10.64 6.28 3.46
CA GLY A 27 -10.49 7.65 4.00
C GLY A 27 -9.26 8.38 3.44
N LEU A 28 -8.11 7.72 3.38
CA LEU A 28 -6.87 8.31 2.86
C LEU A 28 -6.95 8.62 1.36
N VAL A 29 -7.51 7.70 0.56
CA VAL A 29 -7.65 7.89 -0.90
C VAL A 29 -8.71 8.94 -1.23
N THR A 30 -9.83 8.95 -0.51
CA THR A 30 -10.87 9.99 -0.68
C THR A 30 -10.34 11.37 -0.28
N ALA A 31 -9.61 11.49 0.82
CA ALA A 31 -8.93 12.72 1.20
C ALA A 31 -7.94 13.18 0.12
N ARG A 32 -7.11 12.28 -0.40
CA ARG A 32 -6.16 12.58 -1.50
C ARG A 32 -6.84 13.05 -2.77
N ILE A 33 -7.94 12.42 -3.18
CA ILE A 33 -8.67 12.81 -4.40
C ILE A 33 -9.41 14.14 -4.16
N GLY A 34 -10.07 14.29 -3.01
CA GLY A 34 -10.80 15.49 -2.63
C GLY A 34 -9.90 16.73 -2.57
N THR A 35 -8.67 16.60 -2.07
CA THR A 35 -7.70 17.71 -2.04
C THR A 35 -7.25 18.11 -3.44
N ARG A 36 -6.99 17.15 -4.34
CA ARG A 36 -6.60 17.46 -5.72
C ARG A 36 -7.71 18.13 -6.52
N ILE A 37 -8.95 17.69 -6.31
CA ILE A 37 -10.14 18.32 -6.93
C ILE A 37 -10.30 19.75 -6.39
N ARG A 38 -10.21 19.94 -5.07
CA ARG A 38 -10.35 21.27 -4.45
C ARG A 38 -9.26 22.25 -4.88
N SER A 39 -8.03 21.77 -5.04
CA SER A 39 -6.91 22.60 -5.49
C SER A 39 -6.86 22.79 -7.02
N ASN A 40 -7.82 22.21 -7.77
CA ASN A 40 -7.90 22.28 -9.23
C ASN A 40 -6.62 21.79 -9.97
N ILE A 41 -5.88 20.84 -9.36
CA ILE A 41 -4.56 20.36 -9.85
C ILE A 41 -4.71 19.27 -10.95
N GLY A 42 -5.94 18.84 -11.26
CA GLY A 42 -6.17 17.73 -12.19
C GLY A 42 -5.72 16.37 -11.60
N LEU A 43 -6.35 15.30 -12.08
CA LEU A 43 -6.02 13.93 -11.65
C LEU A 43 -4.87 13.37 -12.49
N GLN A 44 -3.83 12.89 -11.83
CA GLN A 44 -2.66 12.30 -12.49
C GLN A 44 -2.80 10.77 -12.59
N CYS A 45 -1.97 10.12 -13.41
CA CYS A 45 -2.02 8.68 -13.66
C CYS A 45 -1.92 7.84 -12.36
N HIS A 46 -1.09 8.27 -11.40
CA HIS A 46 -0.98 7.60 -10.11
C HIS A 46 -2.26 7.68 -9.26
N ASP A 47 -3.12 8.69 -9.45
CA ASP A 47 -4.36 8.86 -8.69
C ASP A 47 -5.45 7.90 -9.21
N TRP A 48 -5.49 7.69 -10.53
CA TRP A 48 -6.38 6.70 -11.14
C TRP A 48 -6.00 5.26 -10.78
N THR A 49 -4.71 4.95 -10.76
CA THR A 49 -4.22 3.60 -10.44
C THR A 49 -4.44 3.25 -8.97
N ILE A 50 -4.26 4.18 -8.02
CA ILE A 50 -4.58 3.92 -6.61
C ILE A 50 -6.09 3.81 -6.36
N LEU A 51 -6.89 4.60 -7.08
CA LEU A 51 -8.35 4.51 -7.02
C LEU A 51 -8.81 3.12 -7.50
N LEU A 52 -8.25 2.64 -8.62
CA LEU A 52 -8.55 1.31 -9.14
C LEU A 52 -8.14 0.20 -8.16
N ALA A 53 -7.00 0.35 -7.48
CA ALA A 53 -6.57 -0.58 -6.44
C ALA A 53 -7.60 -0.69 -5.30
N VAL A 54 -8.11 0.44 -4.80
CA VAL A 54 -9.15 0.48 -3.75
C VAL A 54 -10.49 -0.06 -4.25
N ILE A 55 -10.90 0.27 -5.46
CA ILE A 55 -12.15 -0.25 -6.05
C ILE A 55 -12.12 -1.77 -6.12
N LEU A 56 -10.95 -2.37 -6.41
CA LEU A 56 -10.77 -3.82 -6.43
C LEU A 56 -10.63 -4.44 -5.04
N SER A 57 -10.15 -3.70 -4.03
CA SER A 57 -10.01 -4.22 -2.66
C SER A 57 -11.37 -4.38 -1.95
N ILE A 58 -12.36 -3.55 -2.28
CA ILE A 58 -13.72 -3.62 -1.70
C ILE A 58 -14.40 -4.99 -1.95
N PRO A 59 -14.59 -5.45 -3.21
CA PRO A 59 -15.21 -6.74 -3.47
C PRO A 59 -14.34 -7.90 -2.97
N GLN A 60 -13.01 -7.75 -3.01
CA GLN A 60 -12.10 -8.74 -2.45
C GLN A 60 -12.34 -8.95 -0.95
N TYR A 61 -12.44 -7.88 -0.18
CA TYR A 61 -12.74 -7.97 1.25
C TYR A 61 -14.14 -8.49 1.53
N ALA A 62 -15.15 -8.03 0.77
CA ALA A 62 -16.52 -8.54 0.90
C ALA A 62 -16.61 -10.06 0.70
N MET A 63 -15.90 -10.60 -0.30
CA MET A 63 -15.85 -12.06 -0.54
C MET A 63 -15.21 -12.81 0.63
N ILE A 64 -14.18 -12.24 1.29
CA ILE A 64 -13.57 -12.85 2.48
C ILE A 64 -14.57 -12.87 3.65
N ILE A 65 -15.31 -11.79 3.89
CA ILE A 65 -16.34 -11.73 4.94
C ILE A 65 -17.40 -12.82 4.71
N VAL A 66 -17.90 -12.94 3.49
CA VAL A 66 -18.88 -13.97 3.14
C VAL A 66 -18.27 -15.38 3.30
N SER A 67 -16.99 -15.57 2.95
CA SER A 67 -16.29 -16.84 3.16
C SER A 67 -16.19 -17.23 4.64
N ILE A 68 -16.00 -16.25 5.52
CA ILE A 68 -15.97 -16.46 6.98
C ILE A 68 -17.32 -16.97 7.49
N SER A 69 -18.43 -16.47 6.94
CA SER A 69 -19.77 -16.98 7.29
C SER A 69 -19.95 -18.48 6.94
N TYR A 70 -19.22 -18.96 5.93
CA TYR A 70 -19.17 -20.38 5.55
C TYR A 70 -18.10 -21.19 6.31
N GLY A 71 -17.45 -20.62 7.32
CA GLY A 71 -16.48 -21.30 8.18
C GLY A 71 -15.01 -21.10 7.79
N TYR A 72 -14.70 -20.15 6.90
CA TYR A 72 -13.30 -19.78 6.64
C TYR A 72 -12.61 -19.26 7.90
N GLY A 73 -11.37 -19.73 8.14
CA GLY A 73 -10.60 -19.41 9.35
C GLY A 73 -10.73 -20.42 10.50
N ARG A 74 -11.61 -21.43 10.41
CA ARG A 74 -11.64 -22.60 11.31
C ARG A 74 -10.81 -23.75 10.73
N HIS A 75 -10.46 -24.74 11.55
CA HIS A 75 -9.82 -25.96 11.05
C HIS A 75 -10.77 -26.73 10.12
N MET A 76 -10.21 -27.30 9.05
CA MET A 76 -10.98 -27.96 7.98
C MET A 76 -11.93 -29.04 8.50
N GLN A 77 -11.54 -29.74 9.57
CA GLN A 77 -12.31 -30.80 10.23
C GLN A 77 -13.64 -30.35 10.85
N PHE A 78 -13.78 -29.07 11.23
CA PHE A 78 -14.98 -28.53 11.88
C PHE A 78 -15.96 -27.86 10.90
N VAL A 79 -15.64 -27.86 9.60
CA VAL A 79 -16.46 -27.20 8.56
C VAL A 79 -17.17 -28.24 7.71
N PRO A 80 -18.52 -28.17 7.58
CA PRO A 80 -19.26 -29.12 6.76
C PRO A 80 -18.87 -29.00 5.27
N PRO A 81 -18.91 -30.12 4.51
CA PRO A 81 -18.35 -30.19 3.15
C PRO A 81 -19.04 -29.23 2.17
N GLU A 82 -20.35 -28.99 2.31
CA GLU A 82 -21.07 -28.06 1.44
C GLU A 82 -20.60 -26.61 1.63
N ASN A 83 -20.45 -26.18 2.89
CA ASN A 83 -19.95 -24.84 3.21
C ASN A 83 -18.49 -24.68 2.78
N ARG A 84 -17.69 -25.75 2.86
CA ARG A 84 -16.30 -25.77 2.39
C ARG A 84 -16.19 -25.45 0.91
N THR A 85 -17.01 -26.07 0.06
CA THR A 85 -17.02 -25.79 -1.39
C THR A 85 -17.38 -24.34 -1.68
N LYS A 86 -18.39 -23.79 -0.99
CA LYS A 86 -18.79 -22.38 -1.12
C LYS A 86 -17.66 -21.43 -0.69
N ALA A 87 -17.00 -21.71 0.43
CA ALA A 87 -15.88 -20.92 0.93
C ALA A 87 -14.69 -20.93 -0.05
N ILE A 88 -14.24 -22.10 -0.50
CA ILE A 88 -13.11 -22.23 -1.45
C ILE A 88 -13.36 -21.43 -2.72
N LYS A 89 -14.59 -21.50 -3.25
CA LYS A 89 -14.99 -20.75 -4.44
C LYS A 89 -14.86 -19.23 -4.24
N LEU A 90 -15.33 -18.71 -3.11
CA LEU A 90 -15.24 -17.28 -2.80
C LEU A 90 -13.78 -16.83 -2.57
N ILE A 91 -12.99 -17.65 -1.87
CA ILE A 91 -11.57 -17.37 -1.63
C ILE A 91 -10.81 -17.31 -2.95
N PHE A 92 -11.09 -18.22 -3.89
CA PHE A 92 -10.48 -18.21 -5.22
C PHE A 92 -10.69 -16.86 -5.93
N TYR A 93 -11.93 -16.36 -5.99
CA TYR A 93 -12.21 -15.06 -6.59
C TYR A 93 -11.56 -13.91 -5.82
N SER A 94 -11.53 -13.99 -4.48
CA SER A 94 -10.86 -12.99 -3.65
C SER A 94 -9.36 -12.91 -3.92
N GLN A 95 -8.69 -14.05 -4.18
CA GLN A 95 -7.26 -14.10 -4.51
C GLN A 95 -6.98 -13.44 -5.87
N VAL A 96 -7.83 -13.67 -6.87
CA VAL A 96 -7.71 -13.03 -8.18
C VAL A 96 -7.82 -11.51 -8.04
N LEU A 97 -8.83 -11.03 -7.33
CA LEU A 97 -8.99 -9.58 -7.08
C LEU A 97 -7.79 -9.00 -6.31
N TRP A 98 -7.26 -9.76 -5.36
CA TRP A 98 -6.07 -9.36 -4.60
C TRP A 98 -4.85 -9.19 -5.51
N TYR A 99 -4.56 -10.13 -6.43
CA TYR A 99 -3.41 -10.03 -7.35
C TYR A 99 -3.42 -8.75 -8.17
N TRP A 100 -4.60 -8.32 -8.62
CA TRP A 100 -4.74 -7.09 -9.39
C TRP A 100 -4.68 -5.85 -8.51
N SER A 101 -5.36 -5.86 -7.36
CA SER A 101 -5.38 -4.74 -6.43
C SER A 101 -3.97 -4.38 -5.93
N ILE A 102 -3.16 -5.36 -5.52
CA ILE A 102 -1.78 -5.12 -5.08
C ILE A 102 -0.90 -4.59 -6.23
N THR A 103 -1.09 -5.11 -7.45
CA THR A 103 -0.33 -4.67 -8.63
C THR A 103 -0.66 -3.21 -8.97
N PHE A 104 -1.94 -2.82 -8.96
CA PHE A 104 -2.32 -1.42 -9.18
C PHE A 104 -1.80 -0.48 -8.09
N ALA A 105 -1.79 -0.92 -6.83
CA ALA A 105 -1.20 -0.14 -5.74
C ALA A 105 0.30 0.14 -5.99
N LYS A 106 1.06 -0.87 -6.41
CA LYS A 106 2.50 -0.73 -6.75
C LYS A 106 2.73 0.10 -8.01
N ILE A 107 1.87 -0.04 -9.02
CA ILE A 107 1.93 0.80 -10.23
C ILE A 107 1.72 2.27 -9.87
N SER A 108 0.80 2.58 -8.94
CA SER A 108 0.61 3.95 -8.45
C SER A 108 1.89 4.53 -7.85
N VAL A 109 2.61 3.76 -7.02
CA VAL A 109 3.92 4.18 -6.48
C VAL A 109 4.94 4.38 -7.59
N ALA A 110 5.02 3.47 -8.56
CA ALA A 110 5.93 3.59 -9.70
C ALA A 110 5.63 4.84 -10.55
N CYS A 111 4.36 5.13 -10.82
CA CYS A 111 3.92 6.33 -11.52
C CYS A 111 4.27 7.61 -10.75
N LEU A 112 4.12 7.61 -9.43
CA LEU A 112 4.54 8.72 -8.58
C LEU A 112 6.07 8.95 -8.66
N LEU A 113 6.86 7.88 -8.65
CA LEU A 113 8.32 7.96 -8.79
C LEU A 113 8.77 8.42 -10.19
N LEU A 114 8.02 8.09 -11.24
CA LEU A 114 8.22 8.61 -12.59
C LEU A 114 7.95 10.12 -12.66
N TYR A 115 6.93 10.59 -11.93
CA TYR A 115 6.60 12.01 -11.87
C TYR A 115 7.68 12.82 -11.13
N LEU A 116 8.26 12.26 -10.06
CA LEU A 116 9.23 12.98 -9.23
C LEU A 116 10.58 13.21 -9.93
N LYS A 117 11.00 12.30 -10.82
CA LYS A 117 12.32 12.36 -11.46
C LYS A 117 12.22 12.02 -12.94
N SER A 118 12.59 12.96 -13.79
CA SER A 118 12.56 12.80 -15.25
C SER A 118 13.95 12.50 -15.83
N GLU A 119 14.53 11.36 -15.45
CA GLU A 119 15.80 10.86 -16.02
C GLU A 119 15.56 9.70 -16.99
N ARG A 120 16.23 9.68 -18.14
CA ARG A 120 15.94 8.68 -19.20
C ARG A 120 16.18 7.24 -18.76
N LEU A 121 17.25 6.97 -18.00
CA LEU A 121 17.55 5.62 -17.49
C LEU A 121 16.57 5.23 -16.37
N TRP A 122 16.23 6.20 -15.51
CA TRP A 122 15.27 6.03 -14.43
C TRP A 122 13.88 5.68 -14.95
N ASN A 123 13.41 6.42 -15.95
CA ASN A 123 12.09 6.21 -16.53
C ASN A 123 11.99 4.83 -17.19
N ARG A 124 13.03 4.42 -17.92
CA ARG A 124 13.11 3.07 -18.50
C ARG A 124 13.07 1.98 -17.43
N PHE A 125 13.82 2.15 -16.33
CA PHE A 125 13.80 1.19 -15.22
C PHE A 125 12.40 1.05 -14.61
N LEU A 126 11.72 2.15 -14.29
CA LEU A 126 10.38 2.10 -13.70
C LEU A 126 9.33 1.56 -14.68
N GLN A 127 9.40 1.90 -15.97
CA GLN A 127 8.51 1.33 -16.99
C GLN A 127 8.69 -0.19 -17.13
N LEU A 128 9.94 -0.68 -17.10
CA LEU A 128 10.21 -2.13 -17.08
C LEU A 128 9.66 -2.80 -15.82
N THR A 129 9.82 -2.17 -14.65
CA THR A 129 9.24 -2.68 -13.40
C THR A 129 7.71 -2.77 -13.49
N ILE A 130 7.04 -1.75 -14.02
CA ILE A 130 5.58 -1.77 -14.26
C ILE A 130 5.21 -2.92 -15.19
N LEU A 131 5.94 -3.11 -16.29
CA LEU A 131 5.70 -4.21 -17.23
C LEU A 131 5.83 -5.57 -16.54
N ILE A 132 6.87 -5.77 -15.72
CA ILE A 132 7.09 -7.02 -14.97
C ILE A 132 5.96 -7.29 -13.99
N LEU A 133 5.47 -6.26 -13.28
CA LEU A 133 4.35 -6.37 -12.34
C LEU A 133 3.05 -6.79 -13.04
N VAL A 134 2.75 -6.20 -14.21
CA VAL A 134 1.55 -6.55 -14.98
C VAL A 134 1.68 -7.96 -15.55
N CYS A 135 2.83 -8.30 -16.13
CA CYS A 135 3.09 -9.64 -16.69
C CYS A 135 3.00 -10.73 -15.61
N SER A 136 3.50 -10.48 -14.41
CA SER A 136 3.43 -11.44 -13.30
C SER A 136 1.98 -11.61 -12.82
N ALA A 137 1.19 -10.53 -12.73
CA ALA A 137 -0.23 -10.57 -12.37
C ALA A 137 -1.07 -11.35 -13.40
N ILE A 138 -0.81 -11.15 -14.70
CA ILE A 138 -1.46 -11.92 -15.77
C ILE A 138 -1.07 -13.39 -15.68
N SER A 139 0.22 -13.68 -15.51
CA SER A 139 0.74 -15.05 -15.46
C SER A 139 0.16 -15.86 -14.30
N ILE A 140 0.06 -15.27 -13.10
CA ILE A 140 -0.53 -15.94 -11.94
C ILE A 140 -2.04 -16.13 -12.10
N THR A 141 -2.74 -15.14 -12.66
CA THR A 141 -4.18 -15.21 -12.91
C THR A 141 -4.50 -16.32 -13.92
N LEU A 142 -3.80 -16.35 -15.05
CA LEU A 142 -3.98 -17.40 -16.07
C LEU A 142 -3.70 -18.79 -15.51
N THR A 143 -2.62 -18.93 -14.73
CA THR A 143 -2.28 -20.21 -14.11
C THR A 143 -3.37 -20.67 -13.15
N GLN A 144 -3.94 -19.77 -12.33
CA GLN A 144 -5.04 -20.09 -11.40
C GLN A 144 -6.29 -20.62 -12.15
N PHE A 145 -6.66 -20.03 -13.28
CA PHE A 145 -7.83 -20.49 -14.05
C PHE A 145 -7.57 -21.76 -14.88
N VAL A 146 -6.34 -21.97 -15.33
CA VAL A 146 -5.98 -23.11 -16.21
C VAL A 146 -5.46 -24.31 -15.43
N ALA A 147 -5.14 -24.16 -14.15
CA ALA A 147 -4.53 -25.19 -13.30
C ALA A 147 -5.30 -26.51 -13.28
N CYS A 148 -6.62 -26.52 -13.44
CA CYS A 148 -7.43 -27.74 -13.46
C CYS A 148 -8.48 -27.74 -14.59
N ARG A 149 -8.66 -28.90 -15.22
CA ARG A 149 -9.74 -29.16 -16.19
C ARG A 149 -10.56 -30.38 -15.75
N PRO A 150 -11.89 -30.27 -15.56
CA PRO A 150 -12.70 -29.05 -15.61
C PRO A 150 -12.41 -28.12 -14.41
N PHE A 151 -12.59 -26.81 -14.58
CA PHE A 151 -12.34 -25.80 -13.54
C PHE A 151 -13.17 -26.04 -12.27
N SER A 152 -14.36 -26.65 -12.41
CA SER A 152 -15.21 -27.04 -11.28
C SER A 152 -14.55 -28.00 -10.30
N ALA A 153 -13.56 -28.78 -10.75
CA ALA A 153 -12.81 -29.69 -9.90
C ALA A 153 -11.99 -28.99 -8.80
N TYR A 154 -11.76 -27.68 -8.92
CA TYR A 154 -11.06 -26.91 -7.89
C TYR A 154 -11.86 -26.83 -6.57
N TRP A 155 -13.20 -26.79 -6.63
CA TRP A 155 -14.06 -26.65 -5.45
C TRP A 155 -15.01 -27.85 -5.24
N GLU A 156 -15.35 -28.61 -6.29
CA GLU A 156 -16.21 -29.81 -6.21
C GLU A 156 -15.39 -31.09 -6.12
N SER A 157 -15.45 -31.77 -4.96
CA SER A 157 -14.80 -33.06 -4.76
C SER A 157 -15.31 -34.17 -5.70
N ARG A 158 -16.53 -34.03 -6.22
CA ARG A 158 -17.12 -34.99 -7.17
C ARG A 158 -16.52 -34.87 -8.57
N ALA A 159 -16.20 -33.65 -9.01
CA ALA A 159 -15.52 -33.37 -10.28
C ALA A 159 -14.02 -33.71 -10.22
N ALA A 160 -13.42 -33.73 -9.02
CA ALA A 160 -12.01 -34.06 -8.81
C ALA A 160 -11.61 -35.47 -9.28
N ARG A 161 -12.55 -36.44 -9.32
CA ARG A 161 -12.26 -37.83 -9.72
C ARG A 161 -11.85 -37.99 -11.19
N TYR A 162 -12.26 -37.05 -12.06
CA TYR A 162 -11.97 -37.07 -13.49
C TYR A 162 -11.15 -35.85 -13.94
N ALA A 163 -10.66 -35.06 -12.98
CA ALA A 163 -9.98 -33.82 -13.28
C ALA A 163 -8.52 -34.05 -13.61
N LYS A 164 -8.06 -33.42 -14.69
CA LYS A 164 -6.63 -33.31 -15.00
C LYS A 164 -6.16 -31.96 -14.50
N CYS A 165 -5.51 -31.97 -13.34
CA CYS A 165 -4.85 -30.80 -12.78
C CYS A 165 -3.36 -30.81 -13.11
N TRP A 166 -2.78 -29.62 -13.27
CA TRP A 166 -1.33 -29.46 -13.34
C TRP A 166 -0.69 -29.91 -12.03
N ASP A 167 0.58 -30.31 -12.10
CA ASP A 167 1.33 -30.66 -10.91
C ASP A 167 1.29 -29.47 -9.92
N ARG A 168 0.97 -29.78 -8.67
CA ARG A 168 0.92 -28.78 -7.59
C ARG A 168 2.25 -28.03 -7.48
N ARG A 169 3.38 -28.66 -7.82
CA ARG A 169 4.70 -28.00 -7.88
C ARG A 169 4.72 -26.79 -8.83
N ILE A 170 4.08 -26.89 -9.99
CA ILE A 170 4.02 -25.82 -10.99
C ILE A 170 3.19 -24.65 -10.46
N THR A 171 2.02 -24.95 -9.89
CA THR A 171 1.11 -23.93 -9.35
C THR A 171 1.74 -23.20 -8.15
N VAL A 172 2.34 -23.95 -7.22
CA VAL A 172 3.04 -23.38 -6.05
C VAL A 172 4.27 -22.58 -6.50
N GLY A 173 5.04 -23.08 -7.47
CA GLY A 173 6.18 -22.37 -8.05
C GLY A 173 5.79 -21.01 -8.62
N ASN A 174 4.65 -20.92 -9.32
CA ASN A 174 4.18 -19.65 -9.87
C ASN A 174 3.71 -18.68 -8.76
N ILE A 175 3.02 -19.18 -7.72
CA ILE A 175 2.62 -18.36 -6.55
C ILE A 175 3.85 -17.77 -5.85
N ILE A 176 4.91 -18.57 -5.69
CA ILE A 176 6.18 -18.12 -5.09
C ILE A 176 6.84 -17.09 -6.01
N GLY A 177 6.91 -17.35 -7.32
CA GLY A 177 7.46 -16.42 -8.30
C GLY A 177 6.78 -15.05 -8.25
N PHE A 178 5.44 -15.03 -8.27
CA PHE A 178 4.67 -13.80 -8.09
C PHE A 178 4.99 -13.11 -6.76
N SER A 179 4.96 -13.85 -5.65
CA SER A 179 5.20 -13.27 -4.31
C SER A 179 6.62 -12.70 -4.16
N SER A 180 7.62 -13.35 -4.75
CA SER A 180 9.01 -12.88 -4.79
C SER A 180 9.16 -11.59 -5.60
N ILE A 181 8.49 -11.49 -6.76
CA ILE A 181 8.50 -10.26 -7.57
C ILE A 181 7.86 -9.12 -6.79
N GLN A 182 6.74 -9.38 -6.11
CA GLN A 182 6.08 -8.38 -5.27
C GLN A 182 7.01 -7.93 -4.13
N ALA A 183 7.59 -8.86 -3.37
CA ALA A 183 8.46 -8.53 -2.25
C ALA A 183 9.72 -7.77 -2.69
N LEU A 184 10.34 -8.18 -3.80
CA LEU A 184 11.51 -7.49 -4.36
C LEU A 184 11.16 -6.04 -4.75
N THR A 185 9.98 -5.84 -5.34
CA THR A 185 9.52 -4.50 -5.73
C THR A 185 9.32 -3.60 -4.50
N ASP A 186 8.81 -4.14 -3.39
CA ASP A 186 8.66 -3.36 -2.14
C ASP A 186 10.02 -2.93 -1.58
N LEU A 187 11.00 -3.84 -1.57
CA LEU A 187 12.36 -3.51 -1.16
C LEU A 187 12.94 -2.42 -2.05
N VAL A 188 12.86 -2.58 -3.37
CA VAL A 188 13.34 -1.58 -4.33
C VAL A 188 12.69 -0.23 -4.07
N PHE A 189 11.37 -0.15 -3.98
CA PHE A 189 10.65 1.10 -3.75
C PHE A 189 10.94 1.72 -2.39
N SER A 190 11.18 0.91 -1.36
CA SER A 190 11.59 1.39 -0.03
C SER A 190 12.99 2.00 -0.06
N PHE A 191 13.95 1.42 -0.78
CA PHE A 191 15.32 1.92 -0.85
C PHE A 191 15.50 3.17 -1.73
N ILE A 192 14.65 3.35 -2.75
CA ILE A 192 14.71 4.51 -3.66
C ILE A 192 14.79 5.86 -2.91
N PRO A 193 13.86 6.20 -1.99
CA PRO A 193 13.90 7.49 -1.30
C PRO A 193 15.13 7.64 -0.39
N LEU A 194 15.72 6.56 0.14
CA LEU A 194 16.95 6.62 0.93
C LEU A 194 18.11 7.19 0.12
N THR A 195 18.28 6.67 -1.10
CA THR A 195 19.39 7.06 -1.97
C THR A 195 19.33 8.54 -2.34
N PHE A 196 18.13 9.13 -2.33
CA PHE A 196 17.90 10.53 -2.62
C PHE A 196 18.35 11.43 -1.46
N ILE A 197 18.03 11.04 -0.21
CA ILE A 197 18.40 11.81 0.98
C ILE A 197 19.91 11.87 1.19
N VAL A 198 20.60 10.74 1.02
CA VAL A 198 22.04 10.67 1.29
C VAL A 198 22.84 11.65 0.40
N ARG A 199 22.27 12.05 -0.74
CA ARG A 199 22.91 12.98 -1.67
C ARG A 199 22.48 14.43 -1.53
N LEU A 200 21.43 14.74 -0.76
CA LEU A 200 20.80 16.06 -0.74
C LEU A 200 20.64 16.58 0.69
N ASN A 201 21.11 17.80 0.95
CA ASN A 201 21.16 18.42 2.28
C ASN A 201 19.75 18.90 2.70
N GLN A 202 18.85 17.96 2.95
CA GLN A 202 17.44 18.18 3.24
C GLN A 202 17.21 18.56 4.72
N PRO A 203 16.23 19.44 5.03
CA PRO A 203 15.92 19.82 6.40
C PRO A 203 15.42 18.62 7.21
N ILE A 204 15.63 18.65 8.54
CA ILE A 204 15.37 17.53 9.46
C ILE A 204 13.92 17.00 9.35
N ARG A 205 12.96 17.90 9.08
CA ARG A 205 11.54 17.55 8.90
C ARG A 205 11.33 16.58 7.74
N GLU A 206 11.97 16.83 6.60
CA GLU A 206 11.85 15.96 5.43
C GLU A 206 12.52 14.61 5.65
N LYS A 207 13.67 14.62 6.34
CA LYS A 207 14.40 13.41 6.71
C LYS A 207 13.56 12.48 7.61
N MET A 208 12.80 13.04 8.56
CA MET A 208 11.89 12.25 9.41
C MET A 208 10.75 11.61 8.62
N ILE A 209 10.09 12.35 7.73
CA ILE A 209 8.95 11.82 6.95
C ILE A 209 9.41 10.69 6.03
N ILE A 210 10.55 10.87 5.36
CA ILE A 210 11.07 9.85 4.48
C ILE A 210 11.52 8.61 5.28
N SER A 211 12.14 8.78 6.45
CA SER A 211 12.45 7.66 7.36
C SER A 211 11.21 6.86 7.76
N PHE A 212 10.10 7.55 8.01
CA PHE A 212 8.82 6.93 8.29
C PHE A 212 8.27 6.15 7.08
N LEU A 213 8.28 6.76 5.88
CA LEU A 213 7.88 6.09 4.63
C LEU A 213 8.68 4.81 4.38
N MET A 214 9.99 4.85 4.62
CA MET A 214 10.87 3.70 4.49
C MET A 214 10.56 2.59 5.47
N SER A 215 10.26 2.94 6.71
CA SER A 215 9.89 1.97 7.74
C SER A 215 8.63 1.21 7.34
N ILE A 216 7.64 1.89 6.77
CA ILE A 216 6.41 1.26 6.25
C ILE A 216 6.73 0.32 5.08
N GLY A 217 7.57 0.74 4.14
CA GLY A 217 8.00 -0.13 3.03
C GLY A 217 8.75 -1.38 3.48
N LEU A 218 9.60 -1.26 4.51
CA LEU A 218 10.29 -2.40 5.11
C LEU A 218 9.32 -3.35 5.82
N ILE A 219 8.33 -2.82 6.55
CA ILE A 219 7.28 -3.62 7.18
C ILE A 219 6.48 -4.38 6.11
N ALA A 220 6.09 -3.73 5.01
CA ALA A 220 5.41 -4.38 3.89
C ALA A 220 6.24 -5.54 3.32
N SER A 221 7.54 -5.31 3.08
CA SER A 221 8.44 -6.34 2.58
C SER A 221 8.57 -7.53 3.55
N ALA A 222 8.63 -7.29 4.86
CA ALA A 222 8.68 -8.34 5.87
C ALA A 222 7.40 -9.18 5.87
N ILE A 223 6.23 -8.54 5.74
CA ILE A 223 4.94 -9.23 5.62
C ILE A 223 4.92 -10.11 4.35
N ALA A 224 5.38 -9.59 3.22
CA ALA A 224 5.44 -10.34 1.95
C ALA A 224 6.40 -11.55 2.03
N ILE A 225 7.54 -11.41 2.72
CA ILE A 225 8.47 -12.51 2.97
C ILE A 225 7.82 -13.58 3.84
N LEU A 226 7.20 -13.19 4.97
CA LEU A 226 6.49 -14.11 5.85
C LEU A 226 5.38 -14.88 5.11
N ARG A 227 4.63 -14.18 4.25
CA ARG A 227 3.63 -14.79 3.38
C ARG A 227 4.22 -15.85 2.45
N THR A 228 5.38 -15.55 1.84
CA THR A 228 6.09 -16.47 0.95
C THR A 228 6.58 -17.71 1.70
N VAL A 229 7.15 -17.54 2.90
CA VAL A 229 7.62 -18.65 3.75
C VAL A 229 6.46 -19.54 4.20
N LYS A 230 5.33 -18.96 4.62
CA LYS A 230 4.12 -19.75 4.96
C LYS A 230 3.56 -20.51 3.76
N GLY A 231 3.65 -19.93 2.56
CA GLY A 231 3.25 -20.58 1.30
C GLY A 231 4.11 -21.78 0.90
N LEU A 232 5.36 -21.86 1.37
CA LEU A 232 6.27 -22.98 1.14
C LEU A 232 5.99 -24.18 2.05
N THR A 233 5.26 -23.96 3.14
CA THR A 233 4.98 -25.02 4.12
C THR A 233 3.77 -25.82 3.64
N PHE A 234 3.85 -27.15 3.70
CA PHE A 234 2.73 -28.06 3.35
C PHE A 234 2.09 -28.64 4.63
N PRO A 235 1.27 -27.86 5.36
CA PRO A 235 0.64 -28.34 6.59
C PRO A 235 -0.50 -29.32 6.30
N LYS A 236 -0.78 -30.18 7.28
CA LYS A 236 -1.94 -31.10 7.28
C LYS A 236 -3.28 -30.33 7.23
N ASP A 237 -3.33 -29.14 7.82
CA ASP A 237 -4.50 -28.24 7.80
C ASP A 237 -4.36 -27.15 6.73
N TYR A 238 -4.70 -27.50 5.49
CA TYR A 238 -4.66 -26.55 4.36
C TYR A 238 -5.51 -25.30 4.60
N PHE A 239 -6.72 -25.48 5.13
CA PHE A 239 -7.71 -24.41 5.30
C PHE A 239 -7.28 -23.33 6.29
N ARG A 240 -6.60 -23.72 7.39
CA ARG A 240 -6.11 -22.78 8.41
C ARG A 240 -4.87 -22.04 7.92
N ASN A 241 -3.96 -22.73 7.24
CA ASN A 241 -2.77 -22.10 6.68
C ASN A 241 -3.09 -21.11 5.55
N ASP A 242 -4.04 -21.47 4.69
CA ASP A 242 -4.53 -20.57 3.65
C ASP A 242 -5.13 -19.29 4.26
N ALA A 243 -5.89 -19.42 5.34
CA ALA A 243 -6.45 -18.27 6.04
C ALA A 243 -5.36 -17.37 6.68
N ASP A 244 -4.31 -17.94 7.26
CA ASP A 244 -3.14 -17.18 7.73
C ASP A 244 -2.42 -16.44 6.60
N ILE A 245 -2.27 -17.07 5.43
CA ILE A 245 -1.66 -16.47 4.24
C ILE A 245 -2.51 -15.32 3.72
N SER A 246 -3.83 -15.50 3.68
CA SER A 246 -4.80 -14.46 3.28
C SER A 246 -4.77 -13.26 4.21
N LEU A 247 -4.56 -13.48 5.52
CA LEU A 247 -4.41 -12.37 6.48
C LEU A 247 -3.14 -11.55 6.19
N LEU A 248 -2.01 -12.22 5.93
CA LEU A 248 -0.77 -11.55 5.56
C LEU A 248 -0.92 -10.81 4.22
N ALA A 249 -1.60 -11.41 3.24
CA ALA A 249 -1.88 -10.80 1.94
C ALA A 249 -2.74 -9.53 2.08
N MET A 250 -3.71 -9.59 2.97
CA MET A 250 -4.58 -8.46 3.31
C MET A 250 -3.78 -7.31 3.93
N LEU A 251 -2.93 -7.60 4.92
CA LEU A 251 -2.05 -6.61 5.53
C LEU A 251 -1.09 -5.98 4.50
N ASP A 252 -0.47 -6.81 3.67
CA ASP A 252 0.43 -6.40 2.57
C ASP A 252 -0.27 -5.39 1.64
N LEU A 253 -1.51 -5.67 1.23
CA LEU A 253 -2.31 -4.78 0.38
C LEU A 253 -2.60 -3.42 1.04
N TYR A 254 -3.13 -3.40 2.27
CA TYR A 254 -3.49 -2.13 2.90
C TYR A 254 -2.28 -1.30 3.27
N VAL A 255 -1.21 -1.93 3.77
CA VAL A 255 0.06 -1.23 4.05
C VAL A 255 0.63 -0.64 2.75
N GLY A 256 0.56 -1.38 1.63
CA GLY A 256 0.97 -0.87 0.32
C GLY A 256 0.15 0.34 -0.14
N ILE A 257 -1.18 0.31 0.03
CA ILE A 257 -2.05 1.45 -0.31
C ILE A 257 -1.75 2.67 0.57
N ILE A 258 -1.58 2.46 1.89
CA ILE A 258 -1.22 3.53 2.83
C ILE A 258 0.11 4.14 2.40
N ALA A 259 1.14 3.32 2.18
CA ALA A 259 2.46 3.76 1.72
C ALA A 259 2.39 4.58 0.42
N ALA A 260 1.54 4.19 -0.53
CA ALA A 260 1.35 4.92 -1.79
C ALA A 260 0.69 6.30 -1.61
N THR A 261 -0.12 6.48 -0.57
CA THR A 261 -0.85 7.73 -0.29
C THR A 261 -0.07 8.75 0.54
N LEU A 262 0.87 8.29 1.37
CA LEU A 262 1.62 9.15 2.28
C LEU A 262 2.48 10.24 1.60
N PRO A 263 3.21 9.99 0.49
CA PRO A 263 4.05 11.02 -0.12
C PRO A 263 3.22 12.21 -0.67
N THR A 264 2.03 11.92 -1.22
CA THR A 264 1.12 12.98 -1.67
C THR A 264 0.47 13.72 -0.52
N LEU A 265 0.26 13.03 0.60
CA LEU A 265 -0.31 13.65 1.80
C LEU A 265 0.70 14.61 2.46
N LYS A 266 2.01 14.33 2.41
CA LYS A 266 3.08 15.26 2.82
C LYS A 266 2.97 16.59 2.07
N ALA A 267 2.97 16.55 0.74
CA ALA A 267 2.89 17.76 -0.09
C ALA A 267 1.62 18.58 0.23
N PHE A 268 0.53 17.89 0.57
CA PHE A 268 -0.70 18.53 1.02
C PHE A 268 -0.57 19.15 2.42
N PHE A 269 0.00 18.44 3.40
CA PHE A 269 0.19 18.96 4.75
C PHE A 269 1.11 20.17 4.77
N GLU A 270 2.18 20.18 3.96
CA GLU A 270 3.06 21.34 3.83
C GLU A 270 2.33 22.53 3.18
N GLY A 271 1.57 22.31 2.10
CA GLY A 271 0.77 23.37 1.47
C GLY A 271 -0.33 23.92 2.38
N MET A 272 -0.98 23.05 3.17
CA MET A 272 -2.00 23.44 4.15
C MET A 272 -1.39 24.17 5.34
N LEU A 273 -0.21 23.75 5.83
CA LEU A 273 0.52 24.48 6.87
C LEU A 273 0.93 25.87 6.39
N VAL A 274 1.42 25.99 5.15
CA VAL A 274 1.75 27.31 4.57
C VAL A 274 0.48 28.15 4.40
N GLY A 275 -0.62 27.57 3.94
CA GLY A 275 -1.91 28.29 3.82
C GLY A 275 -2.49 28.72 5.17
N VAL A 276 -2.38 27.89 6.19
CA VAL A 276 -2.79 28.20 7.57
C VAL A 276 -1.87 29.23 8.20
N VAL A 277 -0.56 29.13 7.99
CA VAL A 277 0.41 30.14 8.43
C VAL A 277 0.13 31.47 7.75
N HIS A 278 -0.12 31.51 6.43
CA HIS A 278 -0.46 32.74 5.71
C HIS A 278 -1.82 33.31 6.14
N PHE A 279 -2.78 32.46 6.48
CA PHE A 279 -4.05 32.89 7.07
C PHE A 279 -3.83 33.53 8.44
N PHE A 280 -3.03 32.91 9.32
CA PHE A 280 -2.62 33.52 10.59
C PHE A 280 -1.73 34.76 10.39
N GLN A 281 -0.97 34.85 9.29
CA GLN A 281 -0.16 36.01 8.93
C GLN A 281 -1.03 37.21 8.51
N ASN A 282 -2.21 36.96 7.93
CA ASN A 282 -3.17 38.02 7.65
C ASN A 282 -3.89 38.52 8.92
N ASP A 283 -3.94 37.70 9.98
CA ASP A 283 -4.54 38.06 11.28
C ASP A 283 -3.50 38.60 12.30
N LEU A 284 -2.21 38.25 12.18
CA LEU A 284 -1.12 38.74 13.05
C LEU A 284 -0.42 39.96 12.43
N SER A 285 -0.37 41.06 13.20
CA SER A 285 0.49 42.21 12.92
C SER A 285 1.97 41.79 12.78
N GLU A 286 2.72 42.40 11.86
CA GLU A 286 4.15 42.10 11.62
C GLU A 286 4.98 42.06 12.91
N ALA A 287 4.65 42.89 13.89
CA ALA A 287 5.34 42.98 15.18
C ALA A 287 5.29 41.66 15.97
N GLU A 288 4.21 40.89 15.84
CA GLU A 288 3.95 39.69 16.62
C GLU A 288 4.61 38.45 15.97
N ILE A 289 4.76 38.46 14.64
CA ILE A 289 5.57 37.51 13.88
C ILE A 289 7.06 37.71 14.18
N ARG A 290 7.53 38.97 14.18
CA ARG A 290 8.92 39.31 14.56
C ARG A 290 9.23 38.85 15.98
N ALA A 291 8.34 39.12 16.94
CA ALA A 291 8.51 38.67 18.32
C ALA A 291 8.55 37.14 18.45
N THR A 292 7.76 36.41 17.67
CA THR A 292 7.69 34.94 17.72
C THR A 292 8.90 34.28 17.05
N LEU A 293 9.43 34.84 15.96
CA LEU A 293 10.63 34.35 15.27
C LEU A 293 11.90 34.53 16.12
N VAL A 294 12.02 35.65 16.84
CA VAL A 294 13.10 35.89 17.81
C VAL A 294 12.96 34.92 18.99
N ARG A 295 11.74 34.71 19.50
CA ARG A 295 11.49 33.75 20.60
C ARG A 295 11.78 32.30 20.25
N LEU A 296 11.64 31.94 18.98
CA LEU A 296 11.93 30.59 18.46
C LEU A 296 13.40 30.42 18.04
N GLY A 297 14.24 31.44 18.16
CA GLY A 297 15.67 31.40 17.84
C GLY A 297 15.96 31.25 16.35
N PHE A 298 15.04 31.64 15.47
CA PHE A 298 15.22 31.59 14.01
C PHE A 298 15.97 32.80 13.45
N LEU A 299 16.09 33.88 14.22
CA LEU A 299 16.90 35.06 13.90
C LEU A 299 18.07 35.14 14.89
N ASP A 300 19.28 35.10 14.36
CA ASP A 300 20.52 35.37 15.10
C ASP A 300 20.79 36.89 15.05
N ASP A 301 21.40 37.47 16.10
CA ASP A 301 21.56 38.94 16.28
C ASP A 301 22.21 39.64 15.07
N GLY A 302 22.99 38.89 14.28
CA GLY A 302 23.62 39.37 13.04
C GLY A 302 22.63 39.69 11.91
N GLN A 303 21.48 39.02 11.82
CA GLN A 303 20.47 39.28 10.77
C GLN A 303 19.50 40.40 11.13
N GLU A 304 19.37 40.74 12.41
CA GLU A 304 18.58 41.90 12.87
C GLU A 304 19.23 43.22 12.40
N GLN A 305 20.56 43.29 12.36
CA GLN A 305 21.30 44.44 11.83
C GLN A 305 21.19 44.56 10.30
N GLU A 306 21.15 43.44 9.58
CA GLU A 306 21.02 43.44 8.12
C GLU A 306 19.61 43.90 7.68
N LEU A 307 18.55 43.49 8.39
CA LEU A 307 17.18 44.00 8.16
C LEU A 307 17.01 45.48 8.53
N LYS A 308 17.59 45.94 9.65
CA LYS A 308 17.58 47.39 10.00
C LYS A 308 18.30 48.24 8.95
N SER A 309 19.32 47.69 8.29
CA SER A 309 20.02 48.36 7.18
C SER A 309 19.21 48.46 5.89
N LEU A 310 18.23 47.55 5.70
CA LEU A 310 17.32 47.53 4.56
C LEU A 310 16.11 48.45 4.78
N GLU A 311 15.51 48.45 5.98
CA GLU A 311 14.44 49.41 6.35
C GLU A 311 14.94 50.86 6.27
N GLY A 312 16.17 51.15 6.73
CA GLY A 312 16.77 52.48 6.59
C GLY A 312 17.07 52.93 5.15
N LYS A 313 17.11 52.00 4.18
CA LYS A 313 17.28 52.30 2.75
C LYS A 313 15.96 52.52 2.02
N GLU A 314 14.86 51.93 2.50
CA GLU A 314 13.53 52.15 1.92
C GLU A 314 12.92 53.47 2.38
N ASP A 315 13.13 53.88 3.63
CA ASP A 315 12.70 55.20 4.11
C ASP A 315 13.39 56.36 3.36
N PHE A 316 14.66 56.18 2.97
CA PHE A 316 15.41 57.19 2.21
C PHE A 316 14.97 57.33 0.75
N LYS A 317 14.25 56.33 0.21
CA LYS A 317 13.69 56.38 -1.16
C LYS A 317 12.31 57.04 -1.23
N SER A 318 11.65 57.28 -0.10
CA SER A 318 10.34 57.96 -0.05
C SER A 318 10.44 59.49 0.07
N PHE A 319 11.65 60.05 0.16
CA PHE A 319 11.90 61.48 0.36
C PHE A 319 12.68 62.17 -0.77
N GLY A 320 12.77 61.55 -1.96
CA GLY A 320 13.44 62.10 -3.15
C GLY A 320 12.47 62.36 -4.29
#